data_AF-A0A8T5XQ57-F1
#
_entry.id   AF-A0A8T5XQ57-F1
#
_cell.length_a   1.000
_cell.length_b   1.000
_cell.length_c   1.000
_cell.angle_alpha   90.00
_cell.angle_beta   90.00
_cell.angle_gamma   90.00
#
_symmetry.space_group_name_H-M   'P 1'
#
loop_
_entity.id
_entity.type
_entity.pdbx_description
1 polymer ?
#
loop_
_entity_poly.entity_id
_entity_poly.type
_entity_poly.pdbx_seq_one_letter_code
_entity_poly.pdbx_strand_id
1 'polypeptide(L)'
;MDSKRVKSKNILFGLISLLFLIIYIIIDLFNYQGIISYFILFTILITLIFYIYNNHVIIYKELNEKKGSLINDIRHLSREQRHDYMNILQIIYGYLQIKKENKAVEHIKKVTDITQNISKVYALSIPSISLLLDKKIRKAGYEGVKFIYNINECLDISYRDIENEKYIVNRLNEIIDNVIDFSEVYNNKVINLNIEEDQYNLTFIIKTPFIKEDLDKLCGFKEVKIEKSEVIIRFKLEKPKTREPKDTLYSNIINDF
;
A
#
# COMPACT_ATOMS: atom_id res chain seq x y z
N MET A 1 5.47 20.59 -7.52
CA MET A 1 6.63 21.44 -7.19
C MET A 1 7.52 20.62 -6.28
N ASP A 2 8.70 20.20 -6.73
CA ASP A 2 9.48 19.15 -6.05
C ASP A 2 9.79 19.47 -4.58
N SER A 3 9.40 18.58 -3.65
CA SER A 3 9.68 18.75 -2.21
C SER A 3 11.19 18.83 -1.92
N LYS A 4 12.04 18.27 -2.81
CA LYS A 4 13.50 18.44 -2.80
C LYS A 4 13.93 19.89 -3.05
N ARG A 5 13.27 20.61 -3.97
CA ARG A 5 13.55 22.03 -4.27
C ARG A 5 13.10 22.95 -3.13
N VAL A 6 12.03 22.59 -2.42
CA VAL A 6 11.55 23.34 -1.27
C VAL A 6 12.49 23.14 -0.08
N LYS A 7 12.90 21.89 0.20
CA LYS A 7 13.92 21.59 1.22
C LYS A 7 15.26 22.29 0.96
N SER A 8 15.74 22.34 -0.28
CA SER A 8 17.01 23.01 -0.59
C SER A 8 16.94 24.53 -0.40
N LYS A 9 15.84 25.18 -0.78
CA LYS A 9 15.60 26.61 -0.52
C LYS A 9 15.54 26.92 0.97
N ASN A 10 14.96 26.02 1.76
CA ASN A 10 14.84 26.18 3.20
C ASN A 10 16.19 26.07 3.93
N ILE A 11 17.04 25.12 3.50
CA ILE A 11 18.42 25.01 4.01
C ILE A 11 19.22 26.27 3.68
N LEU A 12 19.10 26.78 2.45
CA LEU A 12 19.77 28.02 2.03
C LEU A 12 19.36 29.21 2.90
N PHE A 13 18.06 29.34 3.21
CA PHE A 13 17.56 30.41 4.07
C PHE A 13 18.07 30.31 5.52
N GLY A 14 18.15 29.09 6.05
CA GLY A 14 18.75 28.83 7.37
C GLY A 14 20.23 29.23 7.43
N LEU A 15 21.01 28.92 6.37
CA LEU A 15 22.41 29.31 6.26
C LEU A 15 22.59 30.83 6.18
N ILE A 16 21.72 31.53 5.45
CA ILE A 16 21.71 33.00 5.36
C ILE A 16 21.41 33.62 6.74
N SER A 17 20.44 33.07 7.46
CA SER A 17 20.08 33.54 8.81
C SER A 17 21.23 33.34 9.81
N LEU A 18 21.94 32.21 9.74
CA LEU A 18 23.13 31.94 10.53
C LEU A 18 24.27 32.92 10.21
N LEU A 19 24.45 33.28 8.95
CA LEU A 19 25.45 34.26 8.52
C LEU A 19 25.18 35.66 9.09
N PHE A 20 23.91 36.09 9.13
CA PHE A 20 23.53 37.34 9.80
C PHE A 20 23.78 37.31 11.32
N LEU A 21 23.57 36.17 11.97
CA LEU A 21 23.89 35.98 13.39
C LEU A 21 25.41 36.10 13.65
N ILE A 22 26.24 35.55 12.76
CA ILE A 22 27.70 35.66 12.88
C ILE A 22 28.15 37.11 12.70
N ILE A 23 27.60 37.83 11.72
CA ILE A 23 27.87 39.26 11.51
C ILE A 23 27.47 40.08 12.74
N TYR A 24 26.33 39.77 13.35
CA TYR A 24 25.88 40.38 14.60
C TYR A 24 26.91 40.25 15.72
N ILE A 25 27.36 39.01 15.99
CA ILE A 25 28.34 38.72 17.05
C ILE A 25 29.65 39.49 16.80
N ILE A 26 30.07 39.61 15.54
CA ILE A 26 31.26 40.38 15.16
C ILE A 26 31.07 41.87 15.48
N ILE A 27 29.93 42.48 15.13
CA ILE A 27 29.66 43.91 15.40
C ILE A 27 29.63 44.21 16.90
N ASP A 28 29.02 43.33 17.69
CA ASP A 28 28.93 43.47 19.16
C ASP A 28 30.32 43.39 19.82
N LEU A 29 31.20 42.49 19.33
CA LEU A 29 32.60 42.40 19.77
C LEU A 29 33.42 43.68 19.51
N PHE A 30 33.03 44.49 18.51
CA PHE A 30 33.71 45.75 18.16
C PHE A 30 33.07 47.00 18.80
N ASN A 31 32.16 46.84 19.77
CA ASN A 31 31.68 47.90 20.67
C ASN A 31 30.95 49.09 20.00
N TYR A 32 30.14 48.81 18.97
CA TYR A 32 29.26 49.80 18.33
C TYR A 32 27.91 49.90 19.07
N GLN A 33 27.29 51.09 19.09
CA GLN A 33 26.06 51.44 19.85
C GLN A 33 25.03 50.29 19.96
N GLY A 34 24.74 49.84 21.20
CA GLY A 34 23.88 48.68 21.48
C GLY A 34 22.44 48.74 20.93
N ILE A 35 21.97 49.88 20.43
CA ILE A 35 20.67 49.98 19.75
C ILE A 35 20.70 49.20 18.42
N ILE A 36 21.79 49.31 17.65
CA ILE A 36 21.94 48.62 16.36
C ILE A 36 21.95 47.11 16.57
N SER A 37 22.55 46.66 17.67
CA SER A 37 22.61 45.25 18.00
C SER A 37 21.20 44.68 18.29
N TYR A 38 20.38 45.33 19.11
CA TYR A 38 18.99 44.90 19.31
C TYR A 38 18.15 44.85 18.02
N PHE A 39 18.34 45.79 17.09
CA PHE A 39 17.65 45.76 15.79
C PHE A 39 18.03 44.55 14.93
N ILE A 40 19.31 44.15 14.92
CA ILE A 40 19.75 42.97 14.17
C ILE A 40 19.17 41.69 14.79
N LEU A 41 19.20 41.54 16.12
CA LEU A 41 18.57 40.40 16.77
C LEU A 41 17.07 40.31 16.48
N PHE A 42 16.37 41.45 16.49
CA PHE A 42 14.94 41.51 16.18
C PHE A 42 14.64 41.08 14.73
N THR A 43 15.45 41.52 13.77
CA THR A 43 15.27 41.11 12.36
C THR A 43 15.54 39.62 12.16
N ILE A 44 16.54 39.05 12.83
CA ILE A 44 16.81 37.60 12.84
C ILE A 44 15.64 36.83 13.46
N LEU A 45 15.10 37.32 14.58
CA LEU A 45 13.95 36.69 15.24
C LEU A 45 12.74 36.64 14.28
N ILE A 46 12.44 37.73 13.60
CA ILE A 46 11.34 37.82 12.64
C ILE A 46 11.55 36.86 11.47
N THR A 47 12.76 36.78 10.90
CA THR A 47 13.03 35.88 9.78
C THR A 47 12.93 34.41 10.19
N LEU A 48 13.36 34.05 11.40
CA LEU A 48 13.18 32.70 11.95
C LEU A 48 11.71 32.34 12.15
N ILE A 49 10.92 33.25 12.72
CA ILE A 49 9.47 33.05 12.90
C ILE A 49 8.80 32.86 11.53
N PHE A 50 9.11 33.72 10.57
CA PHE A 50 8.56 33.62 9.21
C PHE A 50 8.97 32.30 8.53
N TYR A 51 10.20 31.86 8.72
CA TYR A 51 10.70 30.58 8.21
C TYR A 51 9.96 29.38 8.80
N ILE A 52 9.79 29.34 10.12
CA ILE A 52 9.04 28.29 10.81
C ILE A 52 7.59 28.27 10.33
N TYR A 53 6.95 29.43 10.24
CA TYR A 53 5.59 29.56 9.74
C TYR A 53 5.44 29.01 8.32
N ASN A 54 6.32 29.40 7.40
CA ASN A 54 6.27 28.91 6.02
C ASN A 54 6.47 27.41 5.94
N ASN A 55 7.43 26.85 6.70
CA ASN A 55 7.64 25.41 6.75
C ASN A 55 6.42 24.66 7.28
N HIS A 56 5.79 25.19 8.32
CA HIS A 56 4.58 24.63 8.88
C HIS A 56 3.46 24.65 7.81
N VAL A 57 3.22 25.78 7.14
CA VAL A 57 2.23 25.87 6.05
C VAL A 57 2.50 24.86 4.93
N ILE A 58 3.76 24.70 4.52
CA ILE A 58 4.15 23.73 3.48
C ILE A 58 3.85 22.29 3.92
N ILE A 59 4.26 21.90 5.14
CA ILE A 59 4.03 20.56 5.67
C ILE A 59 2.53 20.28 5.78
N TYR A 60 1.74 21.23 6.26
CA TYR A 60 0.28 21.09 6.37
C TYR A 60 -0.37 20.93 4.99
N LYS A 61 0.12 21.64 3.97
CA LYS A 61 -0.34 21.47 2.59
C LYS A 61 -0.03 20.08 2.05
N GLU A 62 1.20 19.60 2.20
CA GLU A 62 1.60 18.25 1.76
C GLU A 62 0.79 17.14 2.45
N LEU A 63 0.51 17.28 3.75
CA LEU A 63 -0.34 16.35 4.50
C LEU A 63 -1.77 16.33 3.99
N ASN A 64 -2.36 17.50 3.72
CA ASN A 64 -3.71 17.61 3.18
C ASN A 64 -3.80 17.08 1.74
N GLU A 65 -2.79 17.31 0.91
CA GLU A 65 -2.72 16.74 -0.44
C GLU A 65 -2.66 15.21 -0.39
N LYS A 66 -1.81 14.62 0.46
CA LYS A 66 -1.74 13.15 0.66
C LYS A 66 -3.06 12.59 1.18
N LYS A 67 -3.68 13.25 2.15
CA LYS A 67 -5.00 12.86 2.67
C LYS A 67 -6.06 12.91 1.57
N GLY A 68 -6.07 13.97 0.77
CA GLY A 68 -6.97 14.12 -0.38
C GLY A 68 -6.78 13.02 -1.43
N SER A 69 -5.53 12.67 -1.75
CA SER A 69 -5.21 11.55 -2.64
C SER A 69 -5.76 10.24 -2.10
N LEU A 70 -5.49 9.91 -0.84
CA LEU A 70 -5.97 8.65 -0.22
C LEU A 70 -7.50 8.57 -0.22
N ILE A 71 -8.20 9.66 0.09
CA ILE A 71 -9.67 9.71 0.02
C ILE A 71 -10.14 9.48 -1.42
N ASN A 72 -9.46 10.05 -2.41
CA ASN A 72 -9.80 9.84 -3.82
C ASN A 72 -9.59 8.38 -4.24
N ASP A 73 -8.51 7.74 -3.78
CA ASP A 73 -8.21 6.33 -4.03
C ASP A 73 -9.30 5.43 -3.43
N ILE A 74 -9.72 5.68 -2.18
CA ILE A 74 -10.83 4.95 -1.54
C ILE A 74 -12.14 5.16 -2.32
N ARG A 75 -12.43 6.38 -2.77
CA ARG A 75 -13.62 6.68 -3.58
C ARG A 75 -13.58 5.94 -4.92
N HIS A 76 -12.41 5.84 -5.53
CA HIS A 76 -12.21 5.09 -6.77
C HIS A 76 -12.48 3.60 -6.55
N LEU A 77 -11.84 2.98 -5.55
CA LEU A 77 -12.06 1.58 -5.19
C LEU A 77 -13.54 1.28 -4.89
N SER A 78 -14.22 2.18 -4.17
CA SER A 78 -15.67 2.05 -3.90
C SER A 78 -16.51 2.13 -5.18
N ARG A 79 -16.12 2.95 -6.16
CA ARG A 79 -16.81 3.02 -7.47
C ARG A 79 -16.58 1.76 -8.29
N GLU A 80 -15.36 1.24 -8.33
CA GLU A 80 -15.03 -0.02 -8.99
C GLU A 80 -15.83 -1.18 -8.39
N GLN A 81 -15.87 -1.31 -7.06
CA GLN A 81 -16.67 -2.34 -6.41
C GLN A 81 -18.16 -2.25 -6.76
N ARG A 82 -18.75 -1.04 -6.75
CA ARG A 82 -20.16 -0.85 -7.17
C ARG A 82 -20.38 -1.24 -8.62
N HIS A 83 -19.44 -0.89 -9.51
CA HIS A 83 -19.50 -1.28 -10.92
C HIS A 83 -19.49 -2.82 -11.06
N ASP A 84 -18.60 -3.50 -10.35
CA ASP A 84 -18.50 -4.97 -10.38
C ASP A 84 -19.75 -5.64 -9.84
N TYR A 85 -20.31 -5.15 -8.72
CA TYR A 85 -21.58 -5.64 -8.19
C TYR A 85 -22.72 -5.47 -9.18
N MET A 86 -22.80 -4.30 -9.84
CA MET A 86 -23.85 -4.04 -10.82
C MET A 86 -23.72 -4.98 -12.02
N ASN A 87 -22.49 -5.26 -12.47
CA ASN A 87 -22.23 -6.21 -13.54
C ASN A 87 -22.69 -7.63 -13.17
N ILE A 88 -22.34 -8.09 -11.96
CA ILE A 88 -22.80 -9.39 -11.42
C ILE A 88 -24.34 -9.47 -11.46
N LEU A 89 -25.03 -8.43 -10.96
CA LEU A 89 -26.49 -8.39 -10.96
C LEU A 89 -27.07 -8.38 -12.38
N GLN A 90 -26.46 -7.65 -13.32
CA GLN A 90 -26.88 -7.62 -14.72
C GLN A 90 -26.76 -8.98 -15.40
N ILE A 91 -25.67 -9.72 -15.17
CA ILE A 91 -25.47 -11.08 -15.71
C ILE A 91 -26.54 -12.03 -15.17
N ILE A 92 -26.76 -12.02 -13.85
CA ILE A 92 -27.78 -12.86 -13.20
C ILE A 92 -29.16 -12.52 -13.76
N TYR A 93 -29.51 -11.24 -13.79
CA TYR A 93 -30.79 -10.77 -14.29
C TYR A 93 -30.99 -11.17 -15.77
N GLY A 94 -29.96 -11.02 -16.60
CA GLY A 94 -29.98 -11.45 -18.00
C GLY A 94 -30.24 -12.95 -18.15
N TYR A 95 -29.60 -13.81 -17.35
CA TYR A 95 -29.87 -15.25 -17.35
C TYR A 95 -31.30 -15.59 -16.93
N LEU A 96 -31.83 -14.90 -15.92
CA LEU A 96 -33.21 -15.10 -15.47
C LEU A 96 -34.22 -14.68 -16.55
N GLN A 97 -34.00 -13.57 -17.24
CA GLN A 97 -34.87 -13.11 -18.34
C GLN A 97 -35.01 -14.13 -19.48
N ILE A 98 -33.93 -14.81 -19.83
CA ILE A 98 -33.94 -15.87 -20.87
C ILE A 98 -34.22 -17.26 -20.32
N LYS A 99 -34.76 -17.37 -19.09
CA LYS A 99 -35.12 -18.63 -18.40
C LYS A 99 -33.96 -19.62 -18.27
N LYS A 100 -32.72 -19.13 -18.15
CA LYS A 100 -31.51 -19.96 -17.91
C LYS A 100 -31.14 -19.95 -16.42
N GLU A 101 -32.06 -20.41 -15.58
CA GLU A 101 -31.91 -20.43 -14.12
C GLU A 101 -30.65 -21.18 -13.67
N ASN A 102 -30.36 -22.34 -14.28
CA ASN A 102 -29.15 -23.11 -13.98
C ASN A 102 -27.86 -22.29 -14.14
N LYS A 103 -27.78 -21.43 -15.18
CA LYS A 103 -26.61 -20.56 -15.42
C LYS A 103 -26.53 -19.41 -14.41
N ALA A 104 -27.68 -18.86 -14.01
CA ALA A 104 -27.72 -17.86 -12.94
C ALA A 104 -27.19 -18.46 -11.62
N VAL A 105 -27.64 -19.66 -11.25
CA VAL A 105 -27.16 -20.37 -10.05
C VAL A 105 -25.67 -20.68 -10.14
N GLU A 106 -25.18 -21.14 -11.29
CA GLU A 106 -23.75 -21.38 -11.52
C GLU A 106 -22.93 -20.10 -11.34
N HIS A 107 -23.39 -18.98 -11.90
CA HIS A 107 -22.71 -17.69 -11.77
C HIS A 107 -22.70 -17.19 -10.31
N ILE A 108 -23.83 -17.30 -9.60
CA ILE A 108 -23.92 -16.97 -8.17
C ILE A 108 -22.91 -17.79 -7.36
N LYS A 109 -22.83 -19.10 -7.59
CA LYS A 109 -21.83 -19.97 -6.93
C LYS A 109 -20.41 -19.51 -7.22
N LYS A 110 -20.08 -19.21 -8.48
CA LYS A 110 -18.75 -18.70 -8.86
C LYS A 110 -18.40 -17.41 -8.11
N VAL A 111 -19.32 -16.43 -8.08
CA VAL A 111 -19.10 -15.15 -7.39
C VAL A 111 -18.99 -15.33 -5.87
N THR A 112 -19.81 -16.21 -5.29
CA THR A 112 -19.77 -16.53 -3.86
C THR A 112 -18.42 -17.15 -3.49
N ASP A 113 -17.96 -18.15 -4.26
CA ASP A 113 -16.65 -18.78 -4.08
C ASP A 113 -15.51 -17.74 -4.11
N ILE A 114 -15.50 -16.86 -5.11
CA ILE A 114 -14.49 -15.79 -5.23
C ILE A 114 -14.54 -14.85 -4.02
N THR A 115 -15.74 -14.43 -3.60
CA THR A 115 -15.91 -13.47 -2.49
C THR A 115 -15.48 -14.07 -1.14
N GLN A 116 -15.85 -15.32 -0.88
CA GLN A 116 -15.41 -16.06 0.31
C GLN A 116 -13.89 -16.28 0.33
N ASN A 117 -13.27 -16.46 -0.83
CA ASN A 117 -11.82 -16.59 -0.92
C ASN A 117 -11.11 -15.25 -0.64
N ILE A 118 -11.68 -14.14 -1.10
CA ILE A 118 -11.12 -12.79 -0.86
C ILE A 118 -11.19 -12.40 0.61
N SER A 119 -12.27 -12.73 1.32
CA SER A 119 -12.41 -12.37 2.74
C SER A 119 -11.29 -12.94 3.61
N LYS A 120 -10.75 -14.11 3.25
CA LYS A 120 -9.60 -14.70 3.94
C LYS A 120 -8.38 -13.79 3.82
N VAL A 121 -8.05 -13.33 2.63
CA VAL A 121 -6.85 -12.52 2.35
C VAL A 121 -6.83 -11.18 3.11
N TYR A 122 -8.00 -10.64 3.46
CA TYR A 122 -8.12 -9.47 4.31
C TYR A 122 -7.83 -9.72 5.80
N ALA A 123 -7.54 -10.97 6.20
CA ALA A 123 -7.02 -11.29 7.52
C ALA A 123 -5.53 -10.95 7.68
N LEU A 124 -4.81 -10.68 6.58
CA LEU A 124 -3.40 -10.27 6.64
C LEU A 124 -3.28 -8.87 7.25
N SER A 125 -2.27 -8.67 8.09
CA SER A 125 -2.10 -7.43 8.84
C SER A 125 -1.54 -6.26 8.01
N ILE A 126 -1.10 -6.50 6.77
CA ILE A 126 -0.53 -5.49 5.86
C ILE A 126 -1.53 -5.20 4.72
N PRO A 127 -2.31 -4.11 4.78
CA PRO A 127 -3.45 -3.89 3.88
C PRO A 127 -3.11 -3.80 2.40
N SER A 128 -1.93 -3.26 2.05
CA SER A 128 -1.51 -3.16 0.64
C SER A 128 -1.27 -4.52 0.00
N ILE A 129 -0.82 -5.51 0.79
CA ILE A 129 -0.65 -6.89 0.35
C ILE A 129 -2.03 -7.54 0.14
N SER A 130 -2.96 -7.35 1.09
CA SER A 130 -4.34 -7.84 0.95
C SER A 130 -5.01 -7.25 -0.29
N LEU A 131 -4.87 -5.95 -0.52
CA LEU A 131 -5.43 -5.25 -1.68
C LEU A 131 -4.83 -5.74 -3.00
N LEU A 132 -3.51 -5.94 -3.05
CA LEU A 132 -2.83 -6.51 -4.23
C LEU A 132 -3.38 -7.89 -4.54
N LEU A 133 -3.43 -8.76 -3.54
CA LEU A 133 -3.92 -10.13 -3.69
C LEU A 133 -5.37 -10.11 -4.16
N ASP A 134 -6.28 -9.40 -3.48
CA ASP A 134 -7.69 -9.23 -3.89
C ASP A 134 -7.82 -8.91 -5.40
N LYS A 135 -7.07 -7.91 -5.87
CA LYS A 135 -7.06 -7.53 -7.28
C LYS A 135 -6.61 -8.68 -8.20
N LYS A 136 -5.57 -9.44 -7.80
CA LYS A 136 -5.09 -10.61 -8.56
C LYS A 136 -6.11 -11.75 -8.55
N ILE A 137 -6.75 -12.04 -7.41
CA ILE A 137 -7.78 -13.09 -7.28
C ILE A 137 -8.94 -12.79 -8.23
N ARG A 138 -9.45 -11.56 -8.20
CA ARG A 138 -10.59 -11.15 -9.04
C ARG A 138 -10.23 -11.27 -10.51
N LYS A 139 -9.09 -10.71 -10.92
CA LYS A 139 -8.61 -10.77 -12.31
C LYS A 139 -8.54 -12.22 -12.80
N ALA A 140 -7.82 -13.07 -12.07
CA ALA A 140 -7.67 -14.48 -12.40
C ALA A 140 -9.02 -15.23 -12.42
N GLY A 141 -9.91 -14.95 -11.48
CA GLY A 141 -11.25 -15.55 -11.42
C GLY A 141 -12.13 -15.19 -12.62
N TYR A 142 -11.98 -13.98 -13.18
CA TYR A 142 -12.65 -13.59 -14.43
C TYR A 142 -12.05 -14.30 -15.65
N GLU A 143 -10.73 -14.50 -15.67
CA GLU A 143 -9.99 -15.25 -16.71
C GLU A 143 -10.18 -16.78 -16.59
N GLY A 144 -10.82 -17.24 -15.51
CA GLY A 144 -11.18 -18.65 -15.30
C GLY A 144 -10.13 -19.45 -14.54
N VAL A 145 -9.11 -18.80 -14.00
CA VAL A 145 -8.13 -19.38 -13.09
C VAL A 145 -8.70 -19.30 -11.66
N LYS A 146 -8.95 -20.46 -11.06
CA LYS A 146 -9.38 -20.59 -9.67
C LYS A 146 -8.14 -20.65 -8.78
N PHE A 147 -8.09 -19.78 -7.80
CA PHE A 147 -7.16 -19.96 -6.71
C PHE A 147 -7.86 -20.57 -5.50
N ILE A 148 -7.12 -21.43 -4.80
CA ILE A 148 -7.52 -22.04 -3.53
C ILE A 148 -6.51 -21.55 -2.50
N TYR A 149 -6.97 -20.82 -1.48
CA TYR A 149 -6.09 -20.22 -0.49
C TYR A 149 -6.38 -20.74 0.91
N ASN A 150 -5.31 -21.03 1.65
CA ASN A 150 -5.38 -21.27 3.09
C ASN A 150 -4.49 -20.28 3.81
N ILE A 151 -5.04 -19.68 4.85
CA ILE A 151 -4.32 -18.81 5.75
C ILE A 151 -4.20 -19.58 7.04
N ASN A 152 -3.00 -20.10 7.29
CA ASN A 152 -2.78 -21.05 8.37
C ASN A 152 -2.48 -20.32 9.68
N GLU A 153 -1.63 -19.30 9.60
CA GLU A 153 -1.15 -18.53 10.75
C GLU A 153 -1.14 -17.05 10.36
N CYS A 154 -2.00 -16.27 11.00
CA CYS A 154 -1.98 -14.82 10.94
C CYS A 154 -2.04 -14.26 12.35
N LEU A 155 -1.40 -13.12 12.53
CA LEU A 155 -1.50 -12.37 13.77
C LEU A 155 -2.88 -11.71 13.84
N ASP A 156 -3.52 -11.76 15.01
CA ASP A 156 -4.75 -11.00 15.29
C ASP A 156 -4.42 -9.51 15.47
N ILE A 157 -3.99 -8.88 14.37
CA ILE A 157 -3.56 -7.48 14.31
C ILE A 157 -4.22 -6.86 13.09
N SER A 158 -4.98 -5.78 13.32
CA SER A 158 -5.70 -5.07 12.26
C SER A 158 -4.80 -4.38 11.24
N TYR A 159 -3.66 -3.83 11.69
CA TYR A 159 -2.77 -3.06 10.83
C TYR A 159 -1.31 -3.06 11.31
N ARG A 160 -0.39 -3.38 10.40
CA ARG A 160 1.06 -3.21 10.54
C ARG A 160 1.64 -2.29 9.47
N ASP A 161 2.51 -1.40 9.93
CA ASP A 161 3.34 -0.50 9.13
C ASP A 161 4.75 -1.12 9.00
N ILE A 162 5.31 -1.16 7.79
CA ILE A 162 6.61 -1.76 7.48
C ILE A 162 7.42 -0.86 6.54
N GLU A 163 8.74 -0.75 6.74
CA GLU A 163 9.57 0.18 5.94
C GLU A 163 9.75 -0.26 4.48
N ASN A 164 9.72 -1.58 4.22
CA ASN A 164 9.93 -2.16 2.90
C ASN A 164 8.64 -2.54 2.16
N GLU A 165 7.50 -1.95 2.53
CA GLU A 165 6.17 -2.26 1.98
C GLU A 165 6.13 -2.21 0.45
N LYS A 166 6.58 -1.10 -0.13
CA LYS A 166 6.60 -0.89 -1.58
C LYS A 166 7.44 -1.95 -2.32
N TYR A 167 8.55 -2.37 -1.70
CA TYR A 167 9.41 -3.39 -2.27
C TYR A 167 8.68 -4.74 -2.35
N ILE A 168 8.05 -5.15 -1.24
CA ILE A 168 7.31 -6.41 -1.15
C ILE A 168 6.13 -6.41 -2.13
N VAL A 169 5.33 -5.33 -2.17
CA VAL A 169 4.18 -5.21 -3.08
C VAL A 169 4.62 -5.38 -4.54
N ASN A 170 5.67 -4.67 -4.96
CA ASN A 170 6.14 -4.74 -6.35
C ASN A 170 6.65 -6.13 -6.71
N ARG A 171 7.48 -6.73 -5.84
CA ARG A 171 8.02 -8.08 -6.07
C ARG A 171 6.95 -9.16 -6.07
N LEU A 172 6.03 -9.11 -5.12
CA LEU A 172 4.92 -10.04 -5.06
C LEU A 172 4.03 -9.89 -6.30
N ASN A 173 3.79 -8.67 -6.77
CA ASN A 173 3.04 -8.44 -8.01
C ASN A 173 3.69 -9.13 -9.21
N GLU A 174 5.00 -8.92 -9.42
CA GLU A 174 5.76 -9.57 -10.50
C GLU A 174 5.71 -11.10 -10.41
N ILE A 175 5.90 -11.65 -9.22
CA ILE A 175 5.92 -13.10 -9.02
C ILE A 175 4.52 -13.71 -9.26
N ILE A 176 3.47 -13.10 -8.73
CA ILE A 176 2.10 -13.59 -8.91
C ILE A 176 1.64 -13.47 -10.36
N ASP A 177 2.03 -12.40 -11.08
CA ASP A 177 1.77 -12.29 -12.52
C ASP A 177 2.38 -13.46 -13.28
N ASN A 178 3.67 -13.75 -13.05
CA ASN A 178 4.32 -14.91 -13.67
C ASN A 178 3.59 -16.23 -13.34
N VAL A 179 3.16 -16.42 -12.08
CA VAL A 179 2.44 -17.62 -11.65
C VAL A 179 1.09 -17.76 -12.37
N ILE A 180 0.36 -16.67 -12.55
CA ILE A 180 -0.91 -16.67 -13.29
C ILE A 180 -0.65 -17.00 -14.76
N ASP A 181 0.33 -16.36 -15.39
CA ASP A 181 0.69 -16.59 -16.79
C ASP A 181 1.05 -18.07 -17.03
N PHE A 182 1.82 -18.69 -16.13
CA PHE A 182 2.14 -20.12 -16.23
C PHE A 182 0.88 -21.00 -16.12
N SER A 183 -0.07 -20.65 -15.24
CA SER A 183 -1.29 -21.42 -15.06
C SER A 183 -2.19 -21.45 -16.31
N GLU A 184 -2.18 -20.35 -17.08
CA GLU A 184 -2.88 -20.26 -18.37
C GLU A 184 -2.24 -21.15 -19.43
N VAL A 185 -0.90 -21.14 -19.54
CA VAL A 185 -0.15 -21.93 -20.53
C VAL A 185 -0.40 -23.43 -20.39
N TYR A 186 -0.48 -23.94 -19.15
CA TYR A 186 -0.66 -25.38 -18.90
C TYR A 186 -2.12 -25.81 -18.79
N ASN A 187 -3.07 -24.93 -19.07
CA ASN A 187 -4.50 -25.14 -18.86
C ASN A 187 -4.83 -25.64 -17.43
N ASN A 188 -3.93 -25.37 -16.48
CA ASN A 188 -4.10 -25.74 -15.09
C ASN A 188 -4.72 -24.55 -14.36
N LYS A 189 -6.05 -24.54 -14.32
CA LYS A 189 -6.83 -23.44 -13.79
C LYS A 189 -6.95 -23.47 -12.26
N VAL A 190 -6.08 -24.20 -11.56
CA VAL A 190 -6.09 -24.28 -10.10
C VAL A 190 -4.72 -23.96 -9.52
N ILE A 191 -4.64 -22.86 -8.79
CA ILE A 191 -3.45 -22.44 -8.03
C ILE A 191 -3.75 -22.59 -6.54
N ASN A 192 -3.00 -23.45 -5.84
CA ASN A 192 -3.10 -23.54 -4.38
C ASN A 192 -2.07 -22.60 -3.76
N LEU A 193 -2.52 -21.63 -2.97
CA LEU A 193 -1.65 -20.66 -2.31
C LEU A 193 -1.90 -20.69 -0.79
N ASN A 194 -0.92 -21.17 -0.03
CA ASN A 194 -0.93 -21.01 1.41
C ASN A 194 -0.19 -19.74 1.81
N ILE A 195 -0.74 -18.98 2.75
CA ILE A 195 -0.15 -17.75 3.25
C ILE A 195 0.07 -17.88 4.75
N GLU A 196 1.28 -17.55 5.18
CA GLU A 196 1.72 -17.58 6.57
C GLU A 196 2.34 -16.23 6.91
N GLU A 197 1.86 -15.61 7.98
CA GLU A 197 2.29 -14.31 8.44
C GLU A 197 2.70 -14.38 9.91
N ASP A 198 3.99 -14.16 10.17
CA ASP A 198 4.55 -14.10 11.52
C ASP A 198 4.96 -12.65 11.88
N GLN A 199 5.65 -12.47 13.02
CA GLN A 199 6.09 -11.15 13.48
C GLN A 199 7.04 -10.45 12.51
N TYR A 200 7.87 -11.18 11.78
CA TYR A 200 8.98 -10.68 10.97
C TYR A 200 8.99 -11.19 9.54
N ASN A 201 8.15 -12.15 9.17
CA ASN A 201 8.12 -12.76 7.85
C ASN A 201 6.70 -12.87 7.32
N LEU A 202 6.62 -12.79 6.01
CA LEU A 202 5.44 -13.08 5.22
C LEU A 202 5.84 -14.14 4.19
N THR A 203 5.23 -15.31 4.27
CA THR A 203 5.55 -16.46 3.42
C THR A 203 4.34 -16.85 2.57
N PHE A 204 4.57 -17.04 1.28
CA PHE A 204 3.60 -17.56 0.33
C PHE A 204 4.10 -18.91 -0.19
N ILE A 205 3.28 -19.94 -0.08
CA ILE A 205 3.61 -21.29 -0.53
C ILE A 205 2.64 -21.64 -1.65
N ILE A 206 3.15 -21.69 -2.87
CA ILE A 206 2.38 -21.94 -4.08
C ILE A 206 2.60 -23.39 -4.50
N LYS A 207 1.53 -24.19 -4.51
CA LYS A 207 1.54 -25.57 -5.03
C LYS A 207 0.90 -25.59 -6.40
N THR A 208 1.73 -25.73 -7.42
CA THR A 208 1.29 -25.97 -8.80
C THR A 208 2.29 -26.92 -9.48
N PRO A 209 1.85 -27.65 -10.52
CA PRO A 209 2.76 -28.41 -11.38
C PRO A 209 3.49 -27.45 -12.33
N PHE A 210 4.51 -26.74 -11.85
CA PHE A 210 5.39 -25.95 -12.73
C PHE A 210 6.35 -26.85 -13.50
N ILE A 211 6.67 -26.45 -14.74
CA ILE A 211 7.76 -27.05 -15.51
C ILE A 211 9.08 -26.36 -15.13
N LYS A 212 10.21 -27.07 -15.29
CA LYS A 212 11.55 -26.60 -14.91
C LYS A 212 11.92 -25.22 -15.50
N GLU A 213 11.49 -24.89 -16.71
CA GLU A 213 11.76 -23.59 -17.34
C GLU A 213 11.02 -22.41 -16.66
N ASP A 214 9.83 -22.65 -16.12
CA ASP A 214 9.08 -21.64 -15.37
C ASP A 214 9.69 -21.40 -14.00
N LEU A 215 10.17 -22.48 -13.39
CA LEU A 215 10.92 -22.45 -12.15
C LEU A 215 12.21 -21.64 -12.29
N ASP A 216 12.91 -21.72 -13.42
CA ASP A 216 14.12 -20.93 -13.68
C ASP A 216 13.84 -19.41 -13.76
N LYS A 217 12.70 -19.01 -14.34
CA LYS A 217 12.25 -17.61 -14.32
C LYS A 217 11.95 -17.11 -12.90
N LEU A 218 11.38 -17.97 -12.06
CA LEU A 218 11.08 -17.65 -10.66
C LEU A 218 12.33 -17.69 -9.75
N CYS A 219 13.32 -18.54 -10.05
CA CYS A 219 14.61 -18.60 -9.36
C CYS A 219 15.44 -17.31 -9.46
N GLY A 220 15.15 -16.45 -10.43
CA GLY A 220 15.78 -15.13 -10.54
C GLY A 220 15.45 -14.19 -9.37
N PHE A 221 14.42 -14.49 -8.59
CA PHE A 221 14.03 -13.73 -7.41
C PHE A 221 14.69 -14.29 -6.15
N LYS A 222 15.39 -13.43 -5.40
CA LYS A 222 16.08 -13.82 -4.16
C LYS A 222 15.13 -14.29 -3.05
N GLU A 223 13.86 -13.92 -3.14
CA GLU A 223 12.80 -14.29 -2.19
C GLU A 223 12.23 -15.69 -2.46
N VAL A 224 12.50 -16.25 -3.63
CA VAL A 224 11.92 -17.51 -4.08
C VAL A 224 12.86 -18.67 -3.76
N LYS A 225 12.29 -19.73 -3.18
CA LYS A 225 12.91 -21.04 -3.01
C LYS A 225 11.98 -22.10 -3.56
N ILE A 226 12.53 -23.15 -4.15
CA ILE A 226 11.75 -24.26 -4.70
C ILE A 226 12.07 -25.52 -3.92
N GLU A 227 11.06 -26.17 -3.39
CA GLU A 227 11.18 -27.43 -2.66
C GLU A 227 10.14 -28.43 -3.15
N LYS A 228 10.59 -29.58 -3.68
CA LYS A 228 9.73 -30.76 -3.97
C LYS A 228 8.38 -30.45 -4.66
N SER A 229 8.38 -29.50 -5.61
CA SER A 229 7.21 -28.99 -6.37
C SER A 229 6.37 -27.89 -5.71
N GLU A 230 6.91 -27.22 -4.69
CA GLU A 230 6.33 -26.02 -4.09
C GLU A 230 7.24 -24.81 -4.35
N VAL A 231 6.63 -23.68 -4.69
CA VAL A 231 7.31 -22.38 -4.79
C VAL A 231 7.05 -21.63 -3.51
N ILE A 232 8.10 -21.44 -2.72
CA ILE A 232 8.08 -20.74 -1.44
C ILE A 232 8.64 -19.34 -1.67
N ILE A 233 7.81 -18.33 -1.49
CA ILE A 233 8.20 -16.91 -1.57
C ILE A 233 8.23 -16.38 -0.15
N ARG A 234 9.39 -15.96 0.34
CA ARG A 234 9.53 -15.43 1.70
C ARG A 234 10.05 -13.99 1.68
N PHE A 235 9.27 -13.11 2.29
CA PHE A 235 9.66 -11.72 2.55
C PHE A 235 9.97 -11.52 4.03
N LYS A 236 11.07 -10.83 4.31
CA LYS A 236 11.39 -10.33 5.65
C LYS A 236 10.80 -8.93 5.82
N LEU A 237 10.02 -8.72 6.87
CA LEU A 237 9.40 -7.45 7.21
C LEU A 237 10.41 -6.54 7.93
N GLU A 238 10.63 -5.34 7.40
CA GLU A 238 11.56 -4.37 7.98
C GLU A 238 10.87 -3.48 9.01
N LYS A 239 11.29 -3.61 10.27
CA LYS A 239 10.78 -2.87 11.44
C LYS A 239 9.25 -2.84 11.51
N PRO A 240 8.60 -4.01 11.58
CA PRO A 240 7.15 -4.09 11.67
C PRO A 240 6.67 -3.38 12.93
N LYS A 241 5.69 -2.48 12.77
CA LYS A 241 5.05 -1.75 13.87
C LYS A 241 3.55 -1.95 13.79
N THR A 242 2.97 -2.47 14.86
CA THR A 242 1.52 -2.47 15.04
C THR A 242 1.04 -1.05 15.22
N ARG A 243 -0.05 -0.71 14.54
CA ARG A 243 -0.66 0.62 14.57
C ARG A 243 -2.13 0.45 14.90
N GLU A 244 -2.58 1.11 15.95
CA GLU A 244 -4.00 1.20 16.22
C GLU A 244 -4.62 2.32 15.36
N PRO A 245 -5.75 2.05 14.69
CA PRO A 245 -6.48 3.09 13.99
C PRO A 245 -6.94 4.14 15.00
N LYS A 246 -6.68 5.41 14.70
CA LYS A 246 -7.23 6.53 15.47
C LYS A 246 -8.64 6.83 14.98
N ASP A 247 -9.48 7.31 15.90
CA ASP A 247 -10.81 7.82 15.52
C ASP A 247 -10.68 8.94 14.49
N THR A 248 -11.52 8.84 13.46
CA THR A 248 -11.64 9.81 12.39
C THR A 248 -13.09 10.26 12.28
N LEU A 249 -13.31 11.37 11.58
CA LEU A 249 -14.67 11.78 11.19
C LEU A 249 -15.45 10.62 10.54
N TYR A 250 -14.76 9.78 9.75
CA TYR A 250 -15.38 8.65 9.06
C TYR A 250 -15.69 7.47 9.98
N SER A 251 -14.84 7.17 10.97
CA SER A 251 -15.12 6.08 11.92
C SER A 251 -16.33 6.40 12.79
N ASN A 252 -16.51 7.67 13.18
CA ASN A 252 -17.70 8.09 13.91
C ASN A 252 -18.96 7.87 13.06
N ILE A 253 -18.96 8.32 11.80
CA ILE A 253 -20.09 8.11 10.88
C ILE A 253 -20.39 6.62 10.69
N ILE A 254 -19.37 5.76 10.61
CA ILE A 254 -19.57 4.31 10.43
C ILE A 254 -20.14 3.66 11.69
N ASN A 255 -19.68 4.06 12.88
CA ASN A 255 -20.10 3.50 14.17
C ASN A 255 -21.48 3.99 14.63
N ASP A 256 -22.00 5.07 14.03
CA ASP A 256 -23.34 5.61 14.31
C ASP A 256 -24.49 4.80 13.63
N PHE A 257 -24.17 3.76 12.86
CA PHE A 257 -25.12 2.83 12.20
C PHE A 257 -25.00 1.41 12.77
#